data_AF-M3TCY6-F1
#
_entry.id   AF-M3TCY6-F1
#
_cell.length_a   1.000
_cell.length_b   1.000
_cell.length_c   1.000
_cell.angle_alpha   90.00
_cell.angle_beta   90.00
_cell.angle_gamma   90.00
#
_symmetry.space_group_name_H-M   'P 1'
#
loop_
_entity.id
_entity.type
_entity.pdbx_description
1 polymer ?
#
loop_
_entity_poly.entity_id
_entity_poly.type
_entity_poly.pdbx_seq_one_letter_code
_entity_poly.pdbx_strand_id
1 'polypeptide(L)'
;MIESRKRIRHMKKQGLNAKLNRIHYVLQGLRKNLSELRMTKNFWIARESFSLKAHSLEHIKEKKEFLTKKIGIEENELAKELRGNIAIFRSQEKYQNKLDTLKESIGYHKEELKELEKLEKKIMKKTGFKGKRFEVIGKMIMKKVQGEKKELEKKRRQLIIESIQEKDVKKQGIVVERLKENERRLNELIGIEIRCREGIRWSQKVLRRIAIEMREELIKKQNQCKDKGDCPLCRTLTELTKKNLIERKEDGVILKEMEKVCKRFVPEKQTNCFNLALKIAEHALKVRDPLTFNTEQTCRKIGVCGL
;
A
#
# COMPACT_ATOMS: atom_id res chain seq x y z
N MET A 1 20.94 77.95 5.09
CA MET A 1 21.12 76.95 6.16
C MET A 1 20.02 75.86 6.22
N ILE A 2 18.74 76.19 6.00
CA ILE A 2 17.62 75.22 6.12
C ILE A 2 17.61 74.17 5.00
N GLU A 3 17.91 74.56 3.75
CA GLU A 3 18.02 73.63 2.61
C GLU A 3 19.17 72.62 2.74
N SER A 4 20.29 73.06 3.30
CA SER A 4 21.47 72.23 3.58
C SER A 4 21.12 71.08 4.54
N ARG A 5 20.37 71.39 5.61
CA ARG A 5 19.88 70.38 6.58
C ARG A 5 18.85 69.42 5.98
N LYS A 6 17.96 69.89 5.09
CA LYS A 6 17.01 69.02 4.36
C LYS A 6 17.73 68.06 3.41
N ARG A 7 18.73 68.52 2.64
CA ARG A 7 19.56 67.66 1.77
C ARG A 7 20.33 66.59 2.54
N ILE A 8 20.95 66.95 3.66
CA ILE A 8 21.68 65.99 4.52
C ILE A 8 20.75 64.92 5.09
N ARG A 9 19.54 65.29 5.54
CA ARG A 9 18.53 64.31 6.00
C ARG A 9 18.08 63.38 4.87
N HIS A 10 17.91 63.91 3.66
CA HIS A 10 17.48 63.11 2.52
C HIS A 10 18.55 62.10 2.08
N MET A 11 19.83 62.51 2.00
CA MET A 11 20.95 61.60 1.73
C MET A 11 21.11 60.53 2.81
N LYS A 12 20.97 60.90 4.10
CA LYS A 12 20.97 59.91 5.20
C LYS A 12 19.83 58.91 5.06
N LYS A 13 18.62 59.35 4.69
CA LYS A 13 17.45 58.49 4.48
C LYS A 13 17.63 57.55 3.27
N GLN A 14 18.22 58.03 2.17
CA GLN A 14 18.57 57.20 1.02
C GLN A 14 19.65 56.16 1.36
N GLY A 15 20.69 56.55 2.10
CA GLY A 15 21.72 55.62 2.58
C GLY A 15 21.17 54.56 3.55
N LEU A 16 20.21 54.92 4.40
CA LEU A 16 19.50 53.98 5.27
C LEU A 16 18.63 53.01 4.47
N ASN A 17 17.87 53.50 3.49
CA ASN A 17 17.07 52.65 2.59
C ASN A 17 17.95 51.68 1.77
N ALA A 18 19.10 52.12 1.29
CA ALA A 18 20.05 51.26 0.57
C ALA A 18 20.60 50.14 1.47
N LYS A 19 20.92 50.45 2.74
CA LYS A 19 21.32 49.44 3.74
C LYS A 19 20.18 48.46 4.04
N LEU A 20 18.95 48.96 4.21
CA LEU A 20 17.77 48.15 4.51
C LEU A 20 17.43 47.21 3.35
N ASN A 21 17.54 47.68 2.11
CA ASN A 21 17.38 46.86 0.91
C ASN A 21 18.46 45.77 0.78
N ARG A 22 19.73 46.08 1.11
CA ARG A 22 20.79 45.06 1.17
C ARG A 22 20.49 43.99 2.22
N ILE A 23 20.08 44.39 3.43
CA ILE A 23 19.70 43.46 4.51
C ILE A 23 18.51 42.59 4.06
N HIS A 24 17.50 43.19 3.43
CA HIS A 24 16.34 42.46 2.92
C HIS A 24 16.74 41.41 1.87
N TYR A 25 17.63 41.76 0.94
CA TYR A 25 18.14 40.83 -0.07
C TYR A 25 18.92 39.67 0.56
N VAL A 26 19.77 39.94 1.55
CA VAL A 26 20.50 38.90 2.30
C VAL A 26 19.54 37.98 3.03
N LEU A 27 18.52 38.52 3.71
CA LEU A 27 17.49 37.74 4.41
C LEU A 27 16.66 36.87 3.46
N GLN A 28 16.32 37.38 2.26
CA GLN A 28 15.66 36.58 1.24
C GLN A 28 16.55 35.43 0.75
N GLY A 29 17.85 35.68 0.54
CA GLY A 29 18.83 34.65 0.18
C GLY A 29 18.95 33.56 1.26
N LEU A 30 19.07 33.95 2.53
CA LEU A 30 19.11 33.02 3.66
C LEU A 30 17.82 32.20 3.76
N ARG A 31 16.65 32.82 3.59
CA ARG A 31 15.35 32.12 3.60
C ARG A 31 15.26 31.08 2.49
N LYS A 32 15.74 31.41 1.29
CA LYS A 32 15.79 30.47 0.15
C LYS A 32 16.70 29.28 0.45
N ASN A 33 17.92 29.53 0.96
CA ASN A 33 18.88 28.48 1.30
C ASN A 33 18.38 27.56 2.42
N LEU A 34 17.74 28.13 3.47
CA LEU A 34 17.14 27.34 4.56
C LEU A 34 15.99 26.47 4.06
N SER A 35 15.17 26.98 3.14
CA SER A 35 14.10 26.21 2.49
C SER A 35 14.67 25.04 1.68
N GLU A 36 15.77 25.26 0.96
CA GLU A 36 16.49 24.22 0.20
C GLU A 36 17.06 23.12 1.09
N LEU A 37 17.77 23.50 2.14
CA LEU A 37 18.31 22.55 3.11
C LEU A 37 17.20 21.73 3.77
N ARG A 38 16.09 22.37 4.12
CA ARG A 38 14.91 21.70 4.69
C ARG A 38 14.30 20.71 3.69
N MET A 39 14.17 21.07 2.42
CA MET A 39 13.62 20.18 1.39
C MET A 39 14.52 18.96 1.13
N THR A 40 15.83 19.18 1.00
CA THR A 40 16.81 18.10 0.82
C THR A 40 16.86 17.17 2.04
N LYS A 41 16.86 17.72 3.25
CA LYS A 41 16.76 16.95 4.50
C LYS A 41 15.48 16.10 4.53
N ASN A 42 14.34 16.71 4.20
CA ASN A 42 13.05 16.01 4.15
C ASN A 42 13.04 14.86 3.14
N PHE A 43 13.74 14.99 2.01
CA PHE A 43 13.87 13.92 1.03
C PHE A 43 14.63 12.71 1.57
N TRP A 44 15.78 12.93 2.21
CA TRP A 44 16.56 11.85 2.79
C TRP A 44 15.82 11.15 3.93
N ILE A 45 15.18 11.92 4.81
CA ILE A 45 14.33 11.37 5.88
C ILE A 45 13.19 10.54 5.30
N ALA A 46 12.52 11.04 4.25
CA ALA A 46 11.44 10.31 3.60
C ALA A 46 11.93 9.02 2.92
N ARG A 47 13.10 9.07 2.26
CA ARG A 47 13.74 7.92 1.63
C ARG A 47 14.07 6.84 2.64
N GLU A 48 14.78 7.19 3.70
CA GLU A 48 15.20 6.27 4.76
C GLU A 48 13.98 5.66 5.44
N SER A 49 13.02 6.51 5.81
CA SER A 49 11.78 6.05 6.42
C SER A 49 10.98 5.10 5.53
N PHE A 50 11.04 5.25 4.21
CA PHE A 50 10.39 4.36 3.26
C PHE A 50 11.19 3.06 3.06
N SER A 51 12.52 3.16 2.91
CA SER A 51 13.44 2.03 2.83
C SER A 51 13.33 1.09 4.02
N LEU A 52 13.32 1.61 5.25
CA LEU A 52 13.14 0.79 6.45
C LEU A 52 11.84 -0.03 6.39
N LYS A 53 10.74 0.56 5.92
CA LYS A 53 9.45 -0.13 5.82
C LYS A 53 9.36 -1.08 4.62
N ALA A 54 10.06 -0.79 3.53
CA ALA A 54 10.20 -1.71 2.41
C ALA A 54 11.00 -2.96 2.82
N HIS A 55 12.13 -2.79 3.53
CA HIS A 55 12.93 -3.92 4.05
C HIS A 55 12.17 -4.73 5.10
N SER A 56 11.43 -4.08 6.02
CA SER A 56 10.56 -4.82 6.95
C SER A 56 9.52 -5.68 6.23
N LEU A 57 8.99 -5.19 5.10
CA LEU A 57 8.01 -5.95 4.32
C LEU A 57 8.65 -7.17 3.65
N GLU A 58 9.87 -7.03 3.14
CA GLU A 58 10.63 -8.14 2.54
C GLU A 58 10.91 -9.24 3.58
N HIS A 59 11.39 -8.87 4.77
CA HIS A 59 11.63 -9.82 5.85
C HIS A 59 10.37 -10.57 6.30
N ILE A 60 9.22 -9.90 6.31
CA ILE A 60 7.95 -10.58 6.61
C ILE A 60 7.64 -11.62 5.54
N LYS A 61 7.87 -11.31 4.27
CA LYS A 61 7.65 -12.25 3.16
C LYS A 61 8.57 -13.46 3.27
N GLU A 62 9.86 -13.23 3.48
CA GLU A 62 10.85 -14.30 3.70
C GLU A 62 10.44 -15.20 4.87
N LYS A 63 10.04 -14.60 6.00
CA LYS A 63 9.62 -15.34 7.19
C LYS A 63 8.34 -16.14 6.94
N LYS A 64 7.36 -15.58 6.22
CA LYS A 64 6.14 -16.29 5.82
C LYS A 64 6.47 -17.48 4.92
N GLU A 65 7.34 -17.31 3.94
CA GLU A 65 7.75 -18.38 3.03
C GLU A 65 8.47 -19.50 3.79
N PHE A 66 9.38 -19.13 4.69
CA PHE A 66 10.05 -20.07 5.59
C PHE A 66 9.05 -20.87 6.43
N LEU A 67 8.11 -20.20 7.12
CA LEU A 67 7.11 -20.87 7.94
C LEU A 67 6.19 -21.77 7.11
N THR A 68 5.80 -21.33 5.91
CA THR A 68 4.96 -22.13 5.01
C THR A 68 5.67 -23.42 4.59
N LYS A 69 6.95 -23.33 4.22
CA LYS A 69 7.78 -24.51 3.91
C LYS A 69 7.93 -25.42 5.12
N LYS A 70 8.19 -24.84 6.30
CA LYS A 70 8.37 -25.59 7.54
C LYS A 70 7.11 -26.37 7.94
N ILE A 71 5.94 -25.71 7.90
CA ILE A 71 4.64 -26.34 8.13
C ILE A 71 4.44 -27.50 7.14
N GLY A 72 4.71 -27.29 5.86
CA GLY A 72 4.56 -28.36 4.86
C GLY A 72 5.48 -29.57 5.10
N ILE A 73 6.69 -29.36 5.60
CA ILE A 73 7.60 -30.46 5.99
C ILE A 73 7.03 -31.21 7.20
N GLU A 74 6.64 -30.49 8.25
CA GLU A 74 6.09 -31.08 9.48
C GLU A 74 4.75 -31.79 9.23
N GLU A 75 3.87 -31.27 8.37
CA GLU A 75 2.62 -31.92 7.96
C GLU A 75 2.88 -33.22 7.18
N ASN A 76 3.89 -33.22 6.31
CA ASN A 76 4.30 -34.43 5.60
C ASN A 76 4.92 -35.47 6.55
N GLU A 77 5.70 -35.04 7.53
CA GLU A 77 6.25 -35.92 8.56
C GLU A 77 5.13 -36.52 9.42
N LEU A 78 4.19 -35.69 9.88
CA LEU A 78 3.01 -36.15 10.60
C LEU A 78 2.21 -37.17 9.78
N ALA A 79 1.99 -36.91 8.49
CA ALA A 79 1.28 -37.83 7.60
C ALA A 79 2.03 -39.16 7.40
N LYS A 80 3.37 -39.15 7.37
CA LYS A 80 4.20 -40.37 7.32
C LYS A 80 4.09 -41.17 8.61
N GLU A 81 4.21 -40.51 9.76
CA GLU A 81 4.11 -41.15 11.07
C GLU A 81 2.72 -41.76 11.32
N LEU A 82 1.66 -41.10 10.86
CA LEU A 82 0.28 -41.63 10.92
C LEU A 82 0.04 -42.84 10.00
N ARG A 83 0.82 -42.98 8.92
CA ARG A 83 0.77 -44.14 8.01
C ARG A 83 1.75 -45.25 8.39
N GLY A 84 2.69 -44.97 9.30
CA GLY A 84 3.75 -45.87 9.73
C GLY A 84 3.26 -46.95 10.70
N ASN A 85 4.02 -48.02 10.82
CA ASN A 85 3.72 -49.13 11.73
C ASN A 85 4.11 -48.75 13.17
N ILE A 86 3.14 -48.77 14.11
CA ILE A 86 3.33 -48.47 15.55
C ILE A 86 4.46 -49.31 16.17
N ALA A 87 4.74 -50.48 15.61
CA ALA A 87 5.76 -51.44 16.05
C ALA A 87 7.21 -50.90 16.10
N ILE A 88 7.51 -49.77 15.43
CA ILE A 88 8.83 -49.13 15.48
C ILE A 88 9.09 -48.47 16.84
N PHE A 89 8.02 -48.11 17.57
CA PHE A 89 8.13 -47.49 18.89
C PHE A 89 8.03 -48.56 19.99
N ARG A 90 8.98 -48.52 20.93
CA ARG A 90 9.01 -49.43 22.10
C ARG A 90 7.80 -49.27 23.04
N SER A 91 6.99 -48.22 22.89
CA SER A 91 5.81 -47.93 23.70
C SER A 91 4.83 -47.02 22.95
N GLN A 92 3.53 -47.30 23.06
CA GLN A 92 2.45 -46.50 22.45
C GLN A 92 2.45 -45.03 22.94
N GLU A 93 2.83 -44.80 24.19
CA GLU A 93 2.95 -43.46 24.79
C GLU A 93 4.01 -42.59 24.08
N LYS A 94 5.19 -43.15 23.78
CA LYS A 94 6.24 -42.43 23.01
C LYS A 94 5.80 -42.07 21.60
N TYR A 95 5.03 -42.94 20.94
CA TYR A 95 4.46 -42.65 19.62
C TYR A 95 3.46 -41.50 19.71
N GLN A 96 2.55 -41.55 20.69
CA GLN A 96 1.54 -40.51 20.90
C GLN A 96 2.19 -39.16 21.23
N ASN A 97 3.19 -39.14 22.12
CA ASN A 97 3.95 -37.93 22.45
C ASN A 97 4.62 -37.29 21.22
N LYS A 98 5.18 -38.11 20.31
CA LYS A 98 5.77 -37.62 19.06
C LYS A 98 4.73 -36.97 18.14
N LEU A 99 3.57 -37.60 17.98
CA LEU A 99 2.46 -37.06 17.17
C LEU A 99 1.94 -35.74 17.75
N ASP A 100 1.76 -35.67 19.06
CA ASP A 100 1.23 -34.49 19.72
C ASP A 100 2.23 -33.33 19.69
N THR A 101 3.54 -33.60 19.86
CA THR A 101 4.60 -32.60 19.65
C THR A 101 4.58 -32.03 18.23
N LEU A 102 4.42 -32.88 17.21
CA LEU A 102 4.33 -32.43 15.80
C LEU A 102 3.09 -31.58 15.56
N LYS A 103 1.92 -31.98 16.10
CA LYS A 103 0.69 -31.19 15.98
C LYS A 103 0.81 -29.83 16.67
N GLU A 104 1.40 -29.79 17.86
CA GLU A 104 1.64 -28.55 18.60
C GLU A 104 2.59 -27.62 17.85
N SER A 105 3.70 -28.13 17.31
CA SER A 105 4.64 -27.36 16.47
C SER A 105 3.96 -26.76 15.23
N ILE A 106 3.21 -27.58 14.49
CA ILE A 106 2.43 -27.14 13.33
C ILE A 106 1.42 -26.06 13.75
N GLY A 107 0.75 -26.24 14.88
CA GLY A 107 -0.20 -25.29 15.46
C GLY A 107 0.46 -23.95 15.74
N TYR A 108 1.59 -23.94 16.46
CA TYR A 108 2.37 -22.75 16.76
C TYR A 108 2.80 -22.01 15.48
N HIS A 109 3.31 -22.73 14.49
CA HIS A 109 3.73 -22.13 13.23
C HIS A 109 2.56 -21.54 12.43
N LYS A 110 1.39 -22.18 12.45
CA LYS A 110 0.17 -21.64 11.83
C LYS A 110 -0.33 -20.38 12.54
N GLU A 111 -0.20 -20.29 13.85
CA GLU A 111 -0.52 -19.07 14.60
C GLU A 111 0.46 -17.94 14.32
N GLU A 112 1.77 -18.22 14.33
CA GLU A 112 2.81 -17.25 13.94
C GLU A 112 2.56 -16.73 12.52
N LEU A 113 2.20 -17.60 11.58
CA LEU A 113 1.86 -17.22 10.20
C LEU A 113 0.66 -16.26 10.15
N LYS A 114 -0.40 -16.51 10.92
CA LYS A 114 -1.58 -15.62 11.01
C LYS A 114 -1.22 -14.25 11.58
N GLU A 115 -0.37 -14.21 12.61
CA GLU A 115 0.08 -12.94 13.18
C GLU A 115 0.97 -12.16 12.20
N LEU A 116 1.83 -12.85 11.45
CA LEU A 116 2.62 -12.24 10.38
C LEU A 116 1.74 -11.68 9.26
N GLU A 117 0.67 -12.35 8.85
CA GLU A 117 -0.29 -11.82 7.87
C GLU A 117 -0.98 -10.53 8.35
N LYS A 118 -1.33 -10.46 9.64
CA LYS A 118 -1.90 -9.23 10.22
C LYS A 118 -0.86 -8.10 10.24
N LEU A 119 0.39 -8.43 10.59
CA LEU A 119 1.49 -7.47 10.64
C LEU A 119 1.86 -6.96 9.23
N GLU A 120 1.90 -7.85 8.25
CA GLU A 120 2.15 -7.57 6.84
C GLU A 120 1.17 -6.50 6.33
N LYS A 121 -0.14 -6.70 6.53
CA LYS A 121 -1.17 -5.74 6.14
C LYS A 121 -0.96 -4.35 6.75
N LYS A 122 -0.59 -4.29 8.04
CA LYS A 122 -0.29 -3.03 8.73
C LYS A 122 0.94 -2.35 8.13
N ILE A 123 1.99 -3.13 7.84
CA ILE A 123 3.25 -2.62 7.29
C ILE A 123 3.06 -2.19 5.83
N MET A 124 2.41 -2.98 4.98
CA MET A 124 2.07 -2.64 3.59
C MET A 124 1.38 -1.27 3.48
N LYS A 125 0.36 -1.01 4.31
CA LYS A 125 -0.32 0.30 4.34
C LYS A 125 0.67 1.41 4.66
N LYS A 126 1.46 1.27 5.72
CA LYS A 126 2.47 2.26 6.13
C LYS A 126 3.55 2.47 5.05
N THR A 127 4.01 1.40 4.42
CA THR A 127 4.97 1.43 3.30
C THR A 127 4.39 2.18 2.11
N GLY A 128 3.12 1.93 1.77
CA GLY A 128 2.39 2.65 0.73
C GLY A 128 2.31 4.16 0.97
N PHE A 129 1.92 4.58 2.18
CA PHE A 129 1.88 6.01 2.55
C PHE A 129 3.25 6.67 2.51
N LYS A 130 4.27 6.01 3.08
CA LYS A 130 5.64 6.55 3.13
C LYS A 130 6.27 6.63 1.73
N GLY A 131 6.04 5.63 0.88
CA GLY A 131 6.49 5.65 -0.52
C GLY A 131 5.85 6.77 -1.32
N LYS A 132 4.52 6.97 -1.22
CA LYS A 132 3.84 8.10 -1.88
C LYS A 132 4.41 9.44 -1.44
N ARG A 133 4.63 9.63 -0.12
CA ARG A 133 5.24 10.86 0.41
C ARG A 133 6.65 11.08 -0.14
N PHE A 134 7.46 10.02 -0.19
CA PHE A 134 8.80 10.08 -0.78
C PHE A 134 8.77 10.46 -2.27
N GLU A 135 7.86 9.88 -3.07
CA GLU A 135 7.71 10.24 -4.49
C GLU A 135 7.33 11.70 -4.69
N VAL A 136 6.40 12.22 -3.88
CA VAL A 136 5.96 13.62 -3.96
C VAL A 136 7.15 14.55 -3.69
N ILE A 137 7.87 14.31 -2.59
CA ILE A 137 9.04 15.13 -2.22
C ILE A 137 10.13 15.02 -3.31
N GLY A 138 10.40 13.81 -3.81
CA GLY A 138 11.36 13.59 -4.89
C GLY A 138 10.99 14.34 -6.17
N LYS A 139 9.72 14.31 -6.59
CA LYS A 139 9.23 15.05 -7.76
C LYS A 139 9.36 16.56 -7.58
N MET A 140 9.09 17.08 -6.38
CA MET A 140 9.27 18.50 -6.07
C MET A 140 10.75 18.92 -6.20
N ILE A 141 11.67 18.11 -5.67
CA ILE A 141 13.11 18.35 -5.80
C ILE A 141 13.53 18.29 -7.26
N MET A 142 13.12 17.28 -8.02
CA MET A 142 13.45 17.19 -9.44
C MET A 142 12.97 18.41 -10.23
N LYS A 143 11.73 18.86 -10.00
CA LYS A 143 11.19 20.06 -10.66
C LYS A 143 12.02 21.30 -10.34
N LYS A 144 12.44 21.45 -9.08
CA LYS A 144 13.29 22.54 -8.64
C LYS A 144 14.69 22.48 -9.26
N VAL A 145 15.34 21.31 -9.21
CA VAL A 145 16.66 21.05 -9.80
C VAL A 145 16.65 21.33 -11.30
N GLN A 146 15.61 20.90 -12.02
CA GLN A 146 15.45 21.19 -13.45
C GLN A 146 15.29 22.69 -13.72
N GLY A 147 14.56 23.41 -12.87
CA GLY A 147 14.46 24.87 -12.95
C GLY A 147 15.80 25.56 -12.75
N GLU A 148 16.53 25.21 -11.68
CA GLU A 148 17.86 25.77 -11.40
C GLU A 148 18.87 25.44 -12.51
N LYS A 149 18.85 24.20 -13.02
CA LYS A 149 19.72 23.78 -14.13
C LYS A 149 19.52 24.65 -15.37
N LYS A 150 18.27 24.92 -15.77
CA LYS A 150 17.97 25.81 -16.90
C LYS A 150 18.52 27.22 -16.70
N GLU A 151 18.42 27.77 -15.48
CA GLU A 151 18.97 29.09 -15.17
C GLU A 151 20.51 29.11 -15.18
N LEU A 152 21.15 28.08 -14.64
CA LEU A 152 22.62 27.94 -14.70
C LEU A 152 23.12 27.71 -16.13
N GLU A 153 22.37 26.99 -16.97
CA GLU A 153 22.68 26.82 -18.39
C GLU A 153 22.61 28.13 -19.16
N LYS A 154 21.58 28.96 -18.91
CA LYS A 154 21.50 30.32 -19.46
C LYS A 154 22.69 31.16 -19.01
N LYS A 155 22.98 31.15 -17.70
CA LYS A 155 24.12 31.85 -17.12
C LYS A 155 25.45 31.38 -17.69
N ARG A 156 25.60 30.07 -17.95
CA ARG A 156 26.79 29.48 -18.58
C ARG A 156 27.02 30.07 -19.97
N ARG A 157 25.97 30.11 -20.80
CA ARG A 157 26.05 30.71 -22.14
C ARG A 157 26.45 32.18 -22.08
N GLN A 158 25.87 32.94 -21.16
CA GLN A 158 26.20 34.34 -20.97
C GLN A 158 27.66 34.53 -20.53
N LEU A 159 28.14 33.78 -19.54
CA LEU A 159 29.52 33.84 -19.06
C LEU A 159 30.54 33.44 -20.14
N ILE A 160 30.21 32.48 -21.01
CA ILE A 160 31.05 32.11 -22.16
C ILE A 160 31.18 33.31 -23.12
N ILE A 161 30.05 33.94 -23.49
CA ILE A 161 30.06 35.13 -24.36
C ILE A 161 30.88 36.26 -23.73
N GLU A 162 30.64 36.57 -22.46
CA GLU A 162 31.39 37.59 -21.70
C GLU A 162 32.90 37.28 -21.67
N SER A 163 33.28 36.01 -21.49
CA SER A 163 34.69 35.58 -21.47
C SER A 163 35.41 35.76 -22.81
N ILE A 164 34.68 35.64 -23.92
CA ILE A 164 35.22 35.79 -25.28
C ILE A 164 35.33 37.29 -25.63
N GLN A 165 34.37 38.10 -25.18
CA GLN A 165 34.32 39.53 -25.48
C GLN A 165 35.23 40.38 -24.57
N GLU A 166 35.53 39.93 -23.35
CA GLU A 166 36.38 40.64 -22.41
C GLU A 166 37.85 40.65 -22.88
N LYS A 167 38.38 41.85 -23.10
CA LYS A 167 39.74 42.06 -23.64
C LYS A 167 40.79 42.23 -22.54
N ASP A 168 40.36 42.59 -21.33
CA ASP A 168 41.26 42.71 -20.18
C ASP A 168 41.48 41.33 -19.54
N VAL A 169 42.72 40.84 -19.57
CA VAL A 169 43.12 39.53 -19.05
C VAL A 169 42.71 39.35 -17.58
N LYS A 170 42.80 40.39 -16.74
CA LYS A 170 42.42 40.29 -15.33
C LYS A 170 40.92 40.12 -15.17
N LYS A 171 40.13 40.85 -15.95
CA LYS A 171 38.65 40.73 -15.93
C LYS A 171 38.19 39.41 -16.55
N GLN A 172 38.85 38.97 -17.62
CA GLN A 172 38.61 37.67 -18.24
C GLN A 172 38.84 36.53 -17.24
N GLY A 173 39.91 36.60 -16.44
CA GLY A 173 40.16 35.64 -15.36
C GLY A 173 39.02 35.55 -14.33
N ILE A 174 38.42 36.68 -13.95
CA ILE A 174 37.26 36.71 -13.04
C ILE A 174 36.04 36.03 -13.68
N VAL A 175 35.79 36.25 -14.96
CA VAL A 175 34.67 35.62 -15.69
C VAL A 175 34.89 34.10 -15.79
N VAL A 176 36.12 33.66 -16.06
CA VAL A 176 36.48 32.23 -16.11
C VAL A 176 36.26 31.55 -14.76
N GLU A 177 36.63 32.18 -13.64
CA GLU A 177 36.34 31.61 -12.31
C GLU A 177 34.84 31.52 -12.03
N ARG A 178 34.05 32.52 -12.43
CA ARG A 178 32.58 32.45 -12.33
C ARG A 178 32.01 31.33 -13.21
N LEU A 179 32.60 31.08 -14.37
CA LEU A 179 32.21 29.98 -15.26
C LEU A 179 32.50 28.62 -14.61
N LYS A 180 33.69 28.43 -14.02
CA LYS A 180 34.04 27.20 -13.28
C LYS A 180 33.09 26.94 -12.12
N GLU A 181 32.77 27.97 -11.34
CA GLU A 181 31.82 27.86 -10.23
C GLU A 181 30.42 27.46 -10.73
N ASN A 182 29.98 28.04 -11.85
CA ASN A 182 28.72 27.69 -12.48
C ASN A 182 28.69 26.23 -12.97
N GLU A 183 29.79 25.72 -13.54
CA GLU A 183 29.92 24.33 -13.98
C GLU A 183 29.95 23.35 -12.81
N ARG A 184 30.67 23.67 -11.71
CA ARG A 184 30.63 22.87 -10.48
C ARG A 184 29.21 22.73 -9.96
N ARG A 185 28.48 23.85 -9.88
CA ARG A 185 27.09 23.84 -9.43
C ARG A 185 26.17 23.05 -10.37
N LEU A 186 26.38 23.13 -11.68
CA LEU A 186 25.64 22.33 -12.67
C LEU A 186 25.85 20.82 -12.43
N ASN A 187 27.09 20.40 -12.19
CA ASN A 187 27.44 19.00 -11.93
C ASN A 187 26.81 18.50 -10.62
N GLU A 188 26.79 19.31 -9.57
CA GLU A 188 26.08 18.99 -8.32
C GLU A 188 24.59 18.74 -8.56
N LEU A 189 23.93 19.61 -9.33
CA LEU A 189 22.52 19.48 -9.66
C LEU A 189 22.23 18.22 -10.48
N ILE A 190 23.11 17.87 -11.43
CA ILE A 190 23.00 16.61 -12.19
C ILE A 190 23.07 15.40 -11.25
N GLY A 191 24.03 15.41 -10.30
CA GLY A 191 24.14 14.34 -9.31
C GLY A 191 22.90 14.20 -8.42
N ILE A 192 22.28 15.32 -8.02
CA ILE A 192 21.02 15.31 -7.28
C ILE A 192 19.87 14.76 -8.14
N GLU A 193 19.78 15.17 -9.40
CA GLU A 193 18.74 14.72 -10.33
C GLU A 193 18.78 13.20 -10.51
N ILE A 194 19.97 12.64 -10.76
CA ILE A 194 20.17 11.20 -10.94
C ILE A 194 19.69 10.44 -9.69
N ARG A 195 20.19 10.81 -8.49
CA ARG A 195 19.80 10.16 -7.23
C ARG A 195 18.30 10.25 -6.96
N CYS A 196 17.68 11.38 -7.26
CA CYS A 196 16.23 11.54 -7.10
C CYS A 196 15.47 10.66 -8.07
N ARG A 197 15.88 10.61 -9.34
CA ARG A 197 15.25 9.82 -10.40
C ARG A 197 15.32 8.33 -10.08
N GLU A 198 16.49 7.84 -9.70
CA GLU A 198 16.70 6.44 -9.29
C GLU A 198 15.87 6.08 -8.07
N GLY A 199 15.88 6.93 -7.04
CA GLY A 199 15.07 6.75 -5.83
C GLY A 199 13.58 6.66 -6.15
N ILE A 200 13.05 7.59 -6.94
CA ILE A 200 11.64 7.59 -7.35
C ILE A 200 11.31 6.33 -8.15
N ARG A 201 12.16 5.93 -9.11
CA ARG A 201 11.95 4.72 -9.91
C ARG A 201 11.91 3.47 -9.02
N TRP A 202 12.81 3.36 -8.05
CA TRP A 202 12.79 2.27 -7.08
C TRP A 202 11.49 2.28 -6.25
N SER A 203 11.07 3.44 -5.75
CA SER A 203 9.79 3.59 -5.03
C SER A 203 8.59 3.13 -5.86
N GLN A 204 8.53 3.54 -7.12
CA GLN A 204 7.44 3.14 -8.01
C GLN A 204 7.36 1.62 -8.18
N LYS A 205 8.52 0.93 -8.29
CA LYS A 205 8.55 -0.54 -8.36
C LYS A 205 7.98 -1.18 -7.10
N VAL A 206 8.37 -0.70 -5.93
CA VAL A 206 7.87 -1.21 -4.63
C VAL A 206 6.39 -0.95 -4.47
N LEU A 207 5.93 0.28 -4.74
CA LEU A 207 4.51 0.65 -4.63
C LEU A 207 3.63 -0.12 -5.61
N ARG A 208 4.11 -0.42 -6.81
CA ARG A 208 3.39 -1.28 -7.77
C ARG A 208 3.17 -2.67 -7.23
N ARG A 209 4.19 -3.30 -6.63
CA ARG A 209 4.06 -4.63 -6.00
C ARG A 209 3.01 -4.61 -4.89
N ILE A 210 3.09 -3.62 -3.99
CA ILE A 210 2.11 -3.46 -2.91
C ILE A 210 0.69 -3.25 -3.47
N ALA A 211 0.53 -2.47 -4.54
CA ALA A 211 -0.77 -2.24 -5.16
C ALA A 211 -1.36 -3.52 -5.78
N ILE A 212 -0.52 -4.36 -6.40
CA ILE A 212 -0.93 -5.67 -6.92
C ILE A 212 -1.40 -6.57 -5.77
N GLU A 213 -0.59 -6.70 -4.71
CA GLU A 213 -0.92 -7.53 -3.54
C GLU A 213 -2.22 -7.07 -2.86
N MET A 214 -2.40 -5.76 -2.68
CA MET A 214 -3.64 -5.21 -2.13
C MET A 214 -4.85 -5.50 -3.04
N ARG A 215 -4.67 -5.46 -4.36
CA ARG A 215 -5.74 -5.77 -5.31
C ARG A 215 -6.10 -7.25 -5.28
N GLU A 216 -5.11 -8.14 -5.22
CA GLU A 216 -5.33 -9.58 -5.06
C GLU A 216 -6.04 -9.90 -3.74
N GLU A 217 -5.69 -9.24 -2.64
CA GLU A 217 -6.42 -9.38 -1.38
C GLU A 217 -7.88 -8.93 -1.50
N LEU A 218 -8.15 -7.83 -2.21
CA LEU A 218 -9.51 -7.34 -2.45
C LEU A 218 -10.31 -8.32 -3.32
N ILE A 219 -9.69 -8.90 -4.34
CA ILE A 219 -10.32 -9.94 -5.18
C ILE A 219 -10.58 -11.20 -4.35
N LYS A 220 -9.62 -11.66 -3.54
CA LYS A 220 -9.80 -12.79 -2.62
C LYS A 220 -10.91 -12.53 -1.63
N LYS A 221 -11.05 -11.31 -1.10
CA LYS A 221 -12.17 -10.92 -0.23
C LYS A 221 -13.49 -10.87 -0.97
N GLN A 222 -13.54 -10.34 -2.19
CA GLN A 222 -14.75 -10.38 -3.02
C GLN A 222 -15.18 -11.82 -3.32
N ASN A 223 -14.23 -12.70 -3.60
CA ASN A 223 -14.51 -14.13 -3.81
C ASN A 223 -14.91 -14.82 -2.49
N GLN A 224 -14.29 -14.48 -1.35
CA GLN A 224 -14.72 -14.99 -0.04
C GLN A 224 -16.11 -14.46 0.37
N CYS A 225 -16.52 -13.25 -0.03
CA CYS A 225 -17.88 -12.76 0.15
C CYS A 225 -18.90 -13.48 -0.75
N LYS A 226 -18.46 -14.16 -1.83
CA LYS A 226 -19.32 -15.08 -2.59
C LYS A 226 -19.52 -16.42 -1.85
N ASP A 227 -18.60 -16.78 -0.95
CA ASP A 227 -18.54 -18.09 -0.28
C ASP A 227 -18.82 -18.07 1.25
N LYS A 228 -18.96 -16.91 1.89
CA LYS A 228 -19.36 -16.79 3.32
C LYS A 228 -20.38 -15.67 3.55
N GLY A 229 -21.53 -16.03 4.12
CA GLY A 229 -22.68 -15.16 4.43
C GLY A 229 -24.00 -15.93 4.36
N ASP A 230 -25.14 -15.22 4.32
CA ASP A 230 -26.46 -15.84 4.11
C ASP A 230 -26.67 -16.35 2.68
N CYS A 231 -25.75 -16.05 1.74
CA CYS A 231 -25.84 -16.43 0.33
C CYS A 231 -25.65 -17.95 0.08
N PRO A 232 -24.63 -18.64 0.65
CA PRO A 232 -24.58 -20.10 0.65
C PRO A 232 -25.82 -20.76 1.28
N LEU A 233 -26.29 -20.23 2.41
CA LEU A 233 -27.52 -20.73 3.06
C LEU A 233 -28.74 -20.54 2.17
N CYS A 234 -28.86 -19.39 1.50
CA CYS A 234 -29.90 -19.13 0.52
C CYS A 234 -29.85 -20.13 -0.63
N ARG A 235 -28.65 -20.40 -1.18
CA ARG A 235 -28.47 -21.37 -2.27
C ARG A 235 -28.91 -22.77 -1.83
N THR A 236 -28.49 -23.23 -0.65
CA THR A 236 -28.89 -24.53 -0.11
C THR A 236 -30.39 -24.64 0.11
N LEU A 237 -31.01 -23.62 0.72
CA LEU A 237 -32.46 -23.60 0.92
C LEU A 237 -33.21 -23.54 -0.42
N THR A 238 -32.73 -22.76 -1.38
CA THR A 238 -33.36 -22.60 -2.71
C THR A 238 -33.22 -23.86 -3.57
N GLU A 239 -32.09 -24.57 -3.47
CA GLU A 239 -31.90 -25.88 -4.12
C GLU A 239 -32.85 -26.92 -3.54
N LEU A 240 -33.05 -26.92 -2.23
CA LEU A 240 -34.03 -27.77 -1.56
C LEU A 240 -35.45 -27.44 -2.03
N THR A 241 -35.82 -26.16 -2.12
CA THR A 241 -37.11 -25.73 -2.69
C THR A 241 -37.28 -26.24 -4.11
N LYS A 242 -36.26 -26.04 -4.95
CA LYS A 242 -36.30 -26.42 -6.36
C LYS A 242 -36.55 -27.91 -6.51
N LYS A 243 -35.82 -28.72 -5.75
CA LYS A 243 -35.99 -30.18 -5.74
C LYS A 243 -37.41 -30.57 -5.37
N ASN A 244 -37.96 -29.97 -4.31
CA ASN A 244 -39.30 -30.31 -3.85
C ASN A 244 -40.43 -29.82 -4.77
N LEU A 245 -40.24 -28.67 -5.45
CA LEU A 245 -41.15 -28.20 -6.49
C LEU A 245 -41.17 -29.13 -7.70
N ILE A 246 -40.01 -29.65 -8.11
CA ILE A 246 -39.89 -30.64 -9.19
C ILE A 246 -40.57 -31.96 -8.79
N GLU A 247 -40.41 -32.37 -7.53
CA GLU A 247 -41.07 -33.54 -6.95
C GLU A 247 -42.58 -33.32 -6.66
N ARG A 248 -43.14 -32.13 -6.98
CA ARG A 248 -44.54 -31.74 -6.77
C ARG A 248 -45.03 -31.89 -5.32
N LYS A 249 -44.13 -31.66 -4.35
CA LYS A 249 -44.51 -31.67 -2.93
C LYS A 249 -45.34 -30.43 -2.58
N GLU A 250 -46.26 -30.59 -1.63
CA GLU A 250 -47.07 -29.49 -1.09
C GLU A 250 -46.21 -28.45 -0.35
N ASP A 251 -46.63 -27.18 -0.38
CA ASP A 251 -45.90 -26.07 0.24
C ASP A 251 -45.62 -26.27 1.72
N GLY A 252 -46.57 -26.88 2.45
CA GLY A 252 -46.41 -27.24 3.86
C GLY A 252 -45.29 -28.26 4.11
N VAL A 253 -45.00 -29.13 3.14
CA VAL A 253 -43.89 -30.09 3.19
C VAL A 253 -42.56 -29.40 2.89
N ILE A 254 -42.54 -28.49 1.92
CA ILE A 254 -41.36 -27.69 1.56
C ILE A 254 -40.88 -26.86 2.75
N LEU A 255 -41.81 -26.16 3.42
CA LEU A 255 -41.51 -25.34 4.60
C LEU A 255 -41.02 -26.18 5.78
N LYS A 256 -41.61 -27.37 6.01
CA LYS A 256 -41.14 -28.31 7.04
C LYS A 256 -39.72 -28.82 6.78
N GLU A 257 -39.35 -29.05 5.52
CA GLU A 257 -37.99 -29.47 5.18
C GLU A 257 -36.97 -28.34 5.35
N MET A 258 -37.32 -27.10 5.00
CA MET A 258 -36.48 -25.93 5.29
C MET A 258 -36.33 -25.70 6.79
N GLU A 259 -37.40 -25.87 7.56
CA GLU A 259 -37.37 -25.75 9.02
C GLU A 259 -36.39 -26.75 9.66
N LYS A 260 -36.34 -27.99 9.16
CA LYS A 260 -35.35 -28.99 9.60
C LYS A 260 -33.92 -28.55 9.34
N VAL A 261 -33.65 -27.84 8.24
CA VAL A 261 -32.33 -27.26 7.95
C VAL A 261 -32.03 -26.12 8.92
N CYS A 262 -32.99 -25.23 9.17
CA CYS A 262 -32.80 -24.09 10.06
C CYS A 262 -32.61 -24.48 11.54
N LYS A 263 -33.26 -25.56 12.01
CA LYS A 263 -33.09 -26.09 13.38
C LYS A 263 -31.69 -26.60 13.70
N ARG A 264 -30.83 -26.82 12.70
CA ARG A 264 -29.42 -27.24 12.89
C ARG A 264 -28.50 -26.09 13.31
N PHE A 265 -28.95 -24.85 13.24
CA PHE A 265 -28.17 -23.66 13.62
C PHE A 265 -28.42 -23.24 15.08
N VAL A 266 -27.49 -22.48 15.66
CA VAL A 266 -27.66 -21.88 17.01
C VAL A 266 -28.82 -20.87 17.04
N PRO A 267 -29.54 -20.72 18.16
CA PRO A 267 -30.79 -19.92 18.25
C PRO A 267 -30.70 -18.51 17.65
N GLU A 268 -29.61 -17.77 17.90
CA GLU A 268 -29.37 -16.43 17.36
C GLU A 268 -29.33 -16.37 15.82
N LYS A 269 -29.02 -17.48 15.15
CA LYS A 269 -28.97 -17.60 13.68
C LYS A 269 -30.18 -18.30 13.08
N GLN A 270 -31.00 -18.97 13.91
CA GLN A 270 -32.21 -19.66 13.45
C GLN A 270 -33.22 -18.65 12.90
N THR A 271 -33.43 -17.52 13.58
CA THR A 271 -34.37 -16.48 13.16
C THR A 271 -34.05 -15.93 11.77
N ASN A 272 -32.76 -15.72 11.45
CA ASN A 272 -32.34 -15.29 10.13
C ASN A 272 -32.53 -16.38 9.06
N CYS A 273 -32.26 -17.64 9.39
CA CYS A 273 -32.52 -18.77 8.50
C CYS A 273 -34.02 -18.91 8.17
N PHE A 274 -34.90 -18.80 9.17
CA PHE A 274 -36.35 -18.87 8.98
C PHE A 274 -36.88 -17.73 8.11
N ASN A 275 -36.42 -16.50 8.37
CA ASN A 275 -36.79 -15.34 7.54
C ASN A 275 -36.36 -15.51 6.09
N LEU A 276 -35.20 -16.14 5.86
CA LEU A 276 -34.71 -16.44 4.52
C LEU A 276 -35.52 -17.54 3.82
N ALA A 277 -35.85 -18.62 4.55
CA ALA A 277 -36.70 -19.70 4.06
C ALA A 277 -38.08 -19.20 3.61
N LEU A 278 -38.70 -18.31 4.40
CA LEU A 278 -40.00 -17.72 4.06
C LEU A 278 -39.94 -16.86 2.80
N LYS A 279 -38.91 -16.03 2.63
CA LYS A 279 -38.74 -15.22 1.40
C LYS A 279 -38.51 -16.08 0.16
N ILE A 280 -37.79 -17.20 0.31
CA ILE A 280 -37.57 -18.17 -0.79
C ILE A 280 -38.89 -18.87 -1.15
N ALA A 281 -39.67 -19.31 -0.15
CA ALA A 281 -40.98 -19.91 -0.36
C ALA A 281 -41.96 -18.95 -1.03
N GLU A 282 -41.99 -17.68 -0.61
CA GLU A 282 -42.82 -16.65 -1.24
C GLU A 282 -42.44 -16.42 -2.71
N HIS A 283 -41.15 -16.46 -3.04
CA HIS A 283 -40.70 -16.35 -4.42
C HIS A 283 -41.05 -17.60 -5.25
N ALA A 284 -40.91 -18.78 -4.66
CA ALA A 284 -41.25 -20.06 -5.28
C ALA A 284 -42.73 -20.15 -5.70
N LEU A 285 -43.65 -19.66 -4.86
CA LEU A 285 -45.09 -19.62 -5.17
C LEU A 285 -45.44 -18.79 -6.41
N LYS A 286 -44.58 -17.82 -6.77
CA LYS A 286 -44.78 -16.94 -7.92
C LYS A 286 -44.26 -17.55 -9.22
N VAL A 287 -43.60 -18.71 -9.17
CA VAL A 287 -43.01 -19.38 -10.34
C VAL A 287 -43.94 -20.47 -10.85
N ARG A 288 -44.43 -20.32 -12.09
CA ARG A 288 -45.39 -21.24 -12.73
C ARG A 288 -44.79 -22.58 -13.16
N ASP A 289 -43.51 -22.59 -13.53
CA ASP A 289 -42.79 -23.80 -13.94
C ASP A 289 -41.57 -24.05 -13.03
N PRO A 290 -41.57 -25.15 -12.25
CA PRO A 290 -40.44 -25.55 -11.39
C PRO A 290 -39.09 -25.62 -12.10
N LEU A 291 -39.04 -25.93 -13.40
CA LEU A 291 -37.80 -26.03 -14.17
C LEU A 291 -37.14 -24.67 -14.40
N THR A 292 -37.95 -23.61 -14.46
CA THR A 292 -37.48 -22.22 -14.62
C THR A 292 -36.99 -21.60 -13.32
N PHE A 293 -37.19 -22.28 -12.18
CA PHE A 293 -36.73 -21.81 -10.87
C PHE A 293 -35.20 -21.86 -10.79
N ASN A 294 -34.56 -20.68 -10.92
CA ASN A 294 -33.10 -20.55 -10.89
C ASN A 294 -32.63 -20.14 -9.48
N THR A 295 -31.77 -20.97 -8.89
CA THR A 295 -31.26 -20.81 -7.53
C THR A 295 -30.47 -19.52 -7.35
N GLU A 296 -29.62 -19.18 -8.32
CA GLU A 296 -28.76 -18.01 -8.23
C GLU A 296 -29.53 -16.70 -8.47
N GLN A 297 -30.45 -16.69 -9.45
CA GLN A 297 -31.32 -15.53 -9.68
C GLN A 297 -32.27 -15.28 -8.52
N THR A 298 -32.80 -16.33 -7.89
CA THR A 298 -33.69 -16.23 -6.74
C THR A 298 -33.00 -15.59 -5.55
N CYS A 299 -31.80 -16.07 -5.19
CA CYS A 299 -31.03 -15.48 -4.08
C CYS A 299 -30.55 -14.05 -4.35
N ARG A 300 -30.39 -13.66 -5.62
CA ARG A 300 -30.17 -12.25 -6.02
C ARG A 300 -31.43 -11.41 -5.88
N LYS A 301 -32.59 -11.90 -6.35
CA LYS A 301 -33.89 -11.20 -6.25
C LYS A 301 -34.32 -10.94 -4.80
N ILE A 302 -33.99 -11.85 -3.89
CA ILE A 302 -34.29 -11.73 -2.46
C ILE A 302 -33.28 -10.79 -1.75
N GLY A 303 -32.24 -10.31 -2.45
CA GLY A 303 -31.26 -9.35 -1.94
C GLY A 303 -30.19 -9.96 -1.03
N VAL A 304 -30.00 -11.28 -1.08
CA VAL A 304 -29.12 -12.03 -0.16
C VAL A 304 -27.76 -12.30 -0.81
N CYS A 305 -27.73 -12.51 -2.12
CA CYS A 305 -26.51 -12.57 -2.91
C CYS A 305 -26.33 -11.26 -3.69
N GLY A 306 -25.11 -10.70 -3.68
CA GLY A 306 -24.76 -9.52 -4.48
C GLY A 306 -24.70 -9.80 -5.99
N LEU A 307 -24.67 -8.73 -6.79
CA LEU A 307 -24.48 -8.77 -8.26
C LEU A 307 -23.09 -9.29 -8.65
#